data_AF-A0A1T2X1G4-F1
#
_entry.id   AF-A0A1T2X1G4-F1
#
_cell.length_a   1.000
_cell.length_b   1.000
_cell.length_c   1.000
_cell.angle_alpha   90.00
_cell.angle_beta   90.00
_cell.angle_gamma   90.00
#
_symmetry.space_group_name_H-M   'P 1'
#
loop_
_entity.id
_entity.type
_entity.pdbx_description
1 polymer ?
#
loop_
_entity_poly.entity_id
_entity_poly.type
_entity_poly.pdbx_seq_one_letter_code
_entity_poly.pdbx_strand_id
1 'polypeptide(L)'
;MWAHDYRVCFPDQQVYISRNHQWAFAAWEIGRRSGKLKEQATLLHVDAHLDDTWDGVLAEGLHTIRHDEDIMTVTEQLEIDNFIWAGFATGALDHILYVSPTVVDDSDPFDVSSWNLEGEQMRPVRDLLQKRSYQGKRFDGIRDFMMYMDRHPVHSLRMDDHHSVILDLDLDVFKLHPDDFDDPGLVSETQIREELRFLRQLYPYDMITVALSPAFCGGDLNCSILYRIFLEVFELESSKAIVW
;
A
#
# COMPACT_ATOMS: atom_id res chain seq x y z
N MET A 1 17.65 -9.39 -9.87
CA MET A 1 16.69 -10.48 -10.15
C MET A 1 15.37 -9.98 -10.73
N TRP A 2 15.05 -8.70 -10.61
CA TRP A 2 13.89 -8.06 -11.25
C TRP A 2 14.34 -6.83 -12.03
N ALA A 3 13.79 -6.61 -13.23
CA ALA A 3 13.99 -5.37 -13.97
C ALA A 3 13.38 -4.19 -13.20
N HIS A 4 13.83 -2.95 -13.49
CA HIS A 4 13.34 -1.75 -12.81
C HIS A 4 11.82 -1.57 -12.97
N ASP A 5 11.30 -1.95 -14.13
CA ASP A 5 9.89 -1.92 -14.53
C ASP A 5 9.17 -3.26 -14.30
N TYR A 6 9.69 -4.14 -13.43
CA TYR A 6 9.05 -5.43 -13.17
C TYR A 6 7.65 -5.23 -12.58
N ARG A 7 6.64 -5.70 -13.31
CA ARG A 7 5.23 -5.69 -12.94
C ARG A 7 4.57 -6.97 -13.44
N VAL A 8 3.93 -7.69 -12.53
CA VAL A 8 3.12 -8.87 -12.85
C VAL A 8 1.82 -8.84 -12.07
N CYS A 9 0.79 -9.50 -12.57
CA CYS A 9 -0.47 -9.67 -11.86
C CYS A 9 -1.00 -11.10 -11.98
N PHE A 10 -1.87 -11.46 -11.05
CA PHE A 10 -2.64 -12.69 -10.99
C PHE A 10 -4.11 -12.32 -11.18
N PRO A 11 -4.63 -12.30 -12.42
CA PRO A 11 -5.91 -11.68 -12.75
C PRO A 11 -7.11 -12.28 -12.03
N ASP A 12 -7.09 -13.59 -11.78
CA ASP A 12 -8.19 -14.31 -11.10
C ASP A 12 -8.28 -13.93 -9.62
N GLN A 13 -7.14 -13.63 -8.99
CA GLN A 13 -7.03 -13.26 -7.58
C GLN A 13 -6.95 -11.74 -7.35
N GLN A 14 -6.89 -10.93 -8.43
CA GLN A 14 -6.64 -9.48 -8.37
C GLN A 14 -5.40 -9.10 -7.54
N VAL A 15 -4.33 -9.91 -7.62
CA VAL A 15 -3.04 -9.59 -6.98
C VAL A 15 -2.11 -8.95 -8.00
N TYR A 16 -1.61 -7.76 -7.70
CA TYR A 16 -0.66 -7.01 -8.51
C TYR A 16 0.65 -6.91 -7.74
N ILE A 17 1.75 -7.24 -8.40
CA ILE A 17 3.08 -7.29 -7.80
C ILE A 17 4.00 -6.43 -8.66
N SER A 18 4.68 -5.50 -8.03
CA SER A 18 5.61 -4.58 -8.68
C SER A 18 6.92 -4.49 -7.93
N ARG A 19 7.98 -4.12 -8.65
CA ARG A 19 9.28 -3.89 -8.00
C ARG A 19 9.22 -2.72 -7.03
N ASN A 20 8.65 -1.60 -7.47
CA ASN A 20 8.57 -0.37 -6.70
C ASN A 20 7.12 -0.11 -6.28
N HIS A 21 6.94 0.56 -5.16
CA HIS A 21 5.65 0.65 -4.46
C HIS A 21 4.63 1.55 -5.15
N GLN A 22 5.06 2.65 -5.78
CA GLN A 22 4.15 3.61 -6.42
C GLN A 22 3.24 2.98 -7.48
N TRP A 23 3.64 1.84 -8.06
CA TRP A 23 2.81 1.07 -8.99
C TRP A 23 1.51 0.55 -8.37
N ALA A 24 1.37 0.52 -7.05
CA ALA A 24 0.11 0.24 -6.37
C ALA A 24 -0.98 1.24 -6.81
N PHE A 25 -0.65 2.53 -6.94
CA PHE A 25 -1.59 3.54 -7.44
C PHE A 25 -2.14 3.20 -8.83
N ALA A 26 -1.28 2.71 -9.75
CA ALA A 26 -1.75 2.30 -11.07
C ALA A 26 -2.75 1.14 -11.00
N ALA A 27 -2.46 0.12 -10.18
CA ALA A 27 -3.34 -1.02 -10.00
C ALA A 27 -4.71 -0.58 -9.45
N TRP A 28 -4.73 0.32 -8.46
CA TRP A 28 -5.98 0.82 -7.88
C TRP A 28 -6.82 1.60 -8.88
N GLU A 29 -6.21 2.50 -9.66
CA GLU A 29 -6.92 3.28 -10.68
C GLU A 29 -7.44 2.41 -11.84
N ILE A 30 -6.66 1.43 -12.30
CA ILE A 30 -7.12 0.42 -13.28
C ILE A 30 -8.29 -0.39 -12.70
N GLY A 31 -8.19 -0.81 -11.43
CA GLY A 31 -9.25 -1.50 -10.71
C GLY A 31 -10.54 -0.68 -10.64
N ARG A 32 -10.42 0.60 -10.30
CA ARG A 32 -11.53 1.54 -10.21
C ARG A 32 -12.22 1.73 -11.55
N ARG A 33 -11.45 1.97 -12.61
CA ARG A 33 -11.98 2.18 -13.98
C ARG A 33 -12.64 0.94 -14.57
N SER A 34 -12.09 -0.24 -14.27
CA SER A 34 -12.66 -1.52 -14.71
C SER A 34 -13.88 -1.97 -13.89
N GLY A 35 -14.23 -1.24 -12.82
CA GLY A 35 -15.33 -1.56 -11.92
C GLY A 35 -15.03 -2.71 -10.96
N LYS A 36 -13.77 -3.15 -10.88
CA LYS A 36 -13.30 -4.15 -9.91
C LYS A 36 -13.12 -3.57 -8.51
N LEU A 37 -12.82 -2.27 -8.44
CA LEU A 37 -12.73 -1.51 -7.20
C LEU A 37 -13.83 -0.45 -7.19
N LYS A 38 -14.60 -0.38 -6.11
CA LYS A 38 -15.53 0.74 -5.88
C LYS A 38 -14.74 2.01 -5.57
N GLU A 39 -15.33 3.17 -5.84
CA GLU A 39 -14.76 4.44 -5.37
C GLU A 39 -14.68 4.45 -3.85
N GLN A 40 -13.73 5.23 -3.31
CA GLN A 40 -13.56 5.45 -1.87
C GLN A 40 -13.30 4.16 -1.09
N ALA A 41 -12.37 3.34 -1.59
CA ALA A 41 -11.97 2.10 -0.95
C ALA A 41 -11.28 2.34 0.41
N THR A 42 -11.36 1.33 1.27
CA THR A 42 -10.54 1.23 2.48
C THR A 42 -9.20 0.58 2.11
N LEU A 43 -8.09 1.25 2.42
CA LEU A 43 -6.75 0.73 2.25
C LEU A 43 -6.25 0.15 3.57
N LEU A 44 -5.81 -1.11 3.58
CA LEU A 44 -4.94 -1.67 4.60
C LEU A 44 -3.52 -1.66 4.05
N HIS A 45 -2.71 -0.69 4.46
CA HIS A 45 -1.32 -0.54 4.04
C HIS A 45 -0.40 -1.11 5.13
N VAL A 46 0.42 -2.08 4.75
CA VAL A 46 1.32 -2.83 5.62
C VAL A 46 2.73 -2.67 5.09
N ASP A 47 3.56 -1.96 5.84
CA ASP A 47 4.88 -1.50 5.39
C ASP A 47 5.81 -1.26 6.59
N ALA A 48 7.13 -1.27 6.35
CA ALA A 48 8.11 -0.76 7.30
C ALA A 48 8.06 0.77 7.47
N HIS A 49 7.52 1.50 6.49
CA HIS A 49 7.44 2.96 6.40
C HIS A 49 5.98 3.42 6.39
N LEU A 50 5.77 4.73 6.38
CA LEU A 50 4.42 5.32 6.46
C LEU A 50 3.83 5.63 5.08
N ASP A 51 4.66 5.93 4.09
CA ASP A 51 4.28 6.28 2.72
C ASP A 51 3.12 7.29 2.60
N ASP A 52 3.13 8.30 3.47
CA ASP A 52 2.10 9.32 3.59
C ASP A 52 2.57 10.71 3.14
N THR A 53 3.53 10.78 2.21
CA THR A 53 4.01 12.06 1.68
C THR A 53 2.93 12.72 0.82
N TRP A 54 2.54 13.94 1.19
CA TRP A 54 1.37 14.65 0.63
C TRP A 54 1.54 15.12 -0.82
N ASP A 55 2.77 15.22 -1.32
CA ASP A 55 3.06 15.85 -2.61
C ASP A 55 2.64 15.00 -3.81
N GLY A 56 2.22 13.75 -3.59
CA GLY A 56 1.53 12.93 -4.60
C GLY A 56 0.26 13.59 -5.16
N VAL A 57 -0.38 14.49 -4.39
CA VAL A 57 -1.52 15.30 -4.87
C VAL A 57 -1.13 16.27 -6.00
N LEU A 58 0.16 16.59 -6.12
CA LEU A 58 0.72 17.52 -7.09
C LEU A 58 1.15 16.87 -8.41
N ALA A 59 1.09 15.54 -8.54
CA ALA A 59 1.55 14.84 -9.74
C ALA A 59 0.88 15.36 -11.03
N GLU A 60 1.69 15.64 -12.05
CA GLU A 60 1.19 16.23 -13.30
C GLU A 60 0.24 15.25 -14.00
N GLY A 61 -0.96 15.72 -14.31
CA GLY A 61 -1.99 14.92 -14.99
C GLY A 61 -2.95 14.17 -14.06
N LEU A 62 -2.67 14.09 -12.75
CA LEU A 62 -3.46 13.32 -11.77
C LEU A 62 -4.97 13.64 -11.82
N HIS A 63 -5.31 14.93 -11.81
CA HIS A 63 -6.71 15.41 -11.80
C HIS A 63 -7.38 15.37 -13.18
N THR A 64 -6.68 14.90 -14.21
CA THR A 64 -7.13 14.86 -15.59
C THR A 64 -7.04 13.48 -16.25
N ILE A 65 -6.77 12.43 -15.46
CA ILE A 65 -6.72 11.04 -15.93
C ILE A 65 -8.03 10.67 -16.66
N ARG A 66 -7.90 10.20 -17.91
CA ARG A 66 -9.03 9.77 -18.75
C ARG A 66 -8.84 8.39 -19.33
N HIS A 67 -7.59 7.98 -19.54
CA HIS A 67 -7.21 6.71 -20.17
C HIS A 67 -6.18 5.96 -19.32
N ASP A 68 -5.97 4.68 -19.61
CA ASP A 68 -5.07 3.84 -18.84
C ASP A 68 -3.61 4.29 -19.04
N GLU A 69 -3.28 4.86 -20.20
CA GLU A 69 -1.97 5.48 -20.47
C GLU A 69 -1.70 6.71 -19.57
N ASP A 70 -2.74 7.48 -19.23
CA ASP A 70 -2.60 8.62 -18.32
C ASP A 70 -2.26 8.13 -16.90
N ILE A 71 -2.86 7.00 -16.47
CA ILE A 71 -2.57 6.38 -15.17
C ILE A 71 -1.09 6.03 -15.11
N MET A 72 -0.58 5.30 -16.12
CA MET A 72 0.82 4.89 -16.15
C MET A 72 1.76 6.10 -16.13
N THR A 73 1.44 7.14 -16.90
CA THR A 73 2.23 8.37 -16.96
C THR A 73 2.25 9.12 -15.62
N VAL A 74 1.13 9.19 -14.91
CA VAL A 74 1.07 9.77 -13.57
C VAL A 74 1.88 8.93 -12.59
N THR A 75 1.71 7.60 -12.61
CA THR A 75 2.41 6.69 -11.70
C THR A 75 3.93 6.75 -11.84
N GLU A 76 4.45 6.91 -13.06
CA GLU A 76 5.89 7.06 -13.29
C GLU A 76 6.50 8.32 -12.65
N GLN A 77 5.68 9.32 -12.36
CA GLN A 77 6.10 10.57 -11.72
C GLN A 77 5.95 10.54 -10.19
N LEU A 78 5.26 9.53 -9.65
CA LEU A 78 5.11 9.36 -8.21
C LEU A 78 6.39 8.78 -7.62
N GLU A 79 6.69 9.23 -6.41
CA GLU A 79 7.73 8.64 -5.58
C GLU A 79 7.15 7.42 -4.85
N ILE A 80 8.04 6.58 -4.33
CA ILE A 80 7.63 5.35 -3.65
C ILE A 80 6.83 5.60 -2.37
N ASP A 81 6.83 6.82 -1.84
CA ASP A 81 6.24 7.19 -0.54
C ASP A 81 5.06 8.19 -0.64
N ASN A 82 4.63 8.57 -1.85
CA ASN A 82 3.58 9.59 -2.03
C ASN A 82 2.34 9.10 -2.79
N PHE A 83 2.31 7.82 -3.17
CA PHE A 83 1.26 7.23 -3.99
C PHE A 83 -0.08 7.07 -3.26
N ILE A 84 -0.08 6.95 -1.92
CA ILE A 84 -1.30 6.89 -1.11
C ILE A 84 -2.09 8.20 -1.23
N TRP A 85 -1.40 9.34 -1.15
CA TRP A 85 -2.03 10.65 -1.34
C TRP A 85 -2.54 10.88 -2.76
N ALA A 86 -1.88 10.31 -3.77
CA ALA A 86 -2.40 10.30 -5.14
C ALA A 86 -3.71 9.50 -5.23
N GLY A 87 -3.76 8.30 -4.64
CA GLY A 87 -4.98 7.48 -4.57
C GLY A 87 -6.10 8.12 -3.77
N PHE A 88 -5.75 8.84 -2.69
CA PHE A 88 -6.72 9.67 -1.98
C PHE A 88 -7.21 10.81 -2.87
N ALA A 89 -6.34 11.55 -3.56
CA ALA A 89 -6.76 12.68 -4.41
C ALA A 89 -7.71 12.28 -5.56
N THR A 90 -7.52 11.12 -6.18
CA THR A 90 -8.38 10.63 -7.28
C THR A 90 -9.72 10.04 -6.82
N GLY A 91 -9.87 9.77 -5.51
CA GLY A 91 -11.03 9.08 -4.98
C GLY A 91 -10.97 7.56 -5.09
N ALA A 92 -9.81 6.98 -5.41
CA ALA A 92 -9.60 5.55 -5.23
C ALA A 92 -9.69 5.16 -3.75
N LEU A 93 -9.10 5.98 -2.86
CA LEU A 93 -9.02 5.71 -1.43
C LEU A 93 -9.80 6.75 -0.62
N ASP A 94 -10.31 6.36 0.55
CA ASP A 94 -10.94 7.28 1.52
C ASP A 94 -10.58 7.00 2.98
N HIS A 95 -10.48 5.72 3.36
CA HIS A 95 -10.12 5.30 4.70
C HIS A 95 -8.83 4.49 4.67
N ILE A 96 -7.87 4.79 5.55
CA ILE A 96 -6.55 4.14 5.51
C ILE A 96 -6.22 3.54 6.89
N LEU A 97 -5.82 2.29 6.87
CA LEU A 97 -5.32 1.56 8.03
C LEU A 97 -3.83 1.35 7.80
N TYR A 98 -3.01 2.10 8.55
CA TYR A 98 -1.57 1.96 8.53
C TYR A 98 -1.14 0.87 9.51
N VAL A 99 -0.35 -0.08 9.03
CA VAL A 99 0.35 -1.07 9.86
C VAL A 99 1.84 -0.87 9.60
N SER A 100 2.41 0.05 10.37
CA SER A 100 3.76 0.58 10.16
C SER A 100 4.37 0.98 11.51
N PRO A 101 5.64 0.66 11.78
CA PRO A 101 6.26 0.91 13.08
C PRO A 101 6.45 2.41 13.38
N THR A 102 5.98 2.86 14.54
CA THR A 102 6.17 4.25 15.01
C THR A 102 7.61 4.59 15.40
N VAL A 103 8.48 3.60 15.49
CA VAL A 103 9.91 3.83 15.79
C VAL A 103 10.65 4.42 14.58
N VAL A 104 10.15 4.17 13.37
CA VAL A 104 10.69 4.67 12.10
C VAL A 104 10.21 6.11 11.87
N ASP A 105 8.92 6.34 12.07
CA ASP A 105 8.27 7.65 11.97
C ASP A 105 7.23 7.77 13.08
N ASP A 106 7.36 8.76 13.98
CA ASP A 106 6.47 8.94 15.14
C ASP A 106 5.28 9.87 14.86
N SER A 107 5.13 10.36 13.62
CA SER A 107 4.04 11.24 13.22
C SER A 107 2.68 10.52 13.20
N ASP A 108 1.62 11.27 13.50
CA ASP A 108 0.25 10.78 13.26
C ASP A 108 -0.14 11.21 11.83
N PRO A 109 -0.29 10.27 10.87
CA PRO A 109 -0.63 10.60 9.48
C PRO A 109 -1.98 11.32 9.34
N PHE A 110 -2.82 11.29 10.38
CA PHE A 110 -4.12 11.94 10.39
C PHE A 110 -4.13 13.27 11.15
N ASP A 111 -3.05 13.64 11.85
CA ASP A 111 -2.92 14.93 12.53
C ASP A 111 -2.22 15.96 11.64
N VAL A 112 -3.03 16.63 10.82
CA VAL A 112 -2.57 17.74 9.95
C VAL A 112 -2.54 19.09 10.68
N SER A 113 -2.74 19.15 12.01
CA SER A 113 -2.84 20.42 12.74
C SER A 113 -1.55 21.24 12.72
N SER A 114 -0.41 20.59 12.53
CA SER A 114 0.91 21.21 12.42
C SER A 114 1.23 21.73 11.03
N TRP A 115 0.43 21.40 10.01
CA TRP A 115 0.73 21.71 8.61
C TRP A 115 0.42 23.18 8.30
N ASN A 116 1.33 23.85 7.61
CA ASN A 116 1.09 25.19 7.09
C ASN A 116 0.31 25.15 5.77
N LEU A 117 -0.99 24.91 5.86
CA LEU A 117 -1.89 24.80 4.70
C LEU A 117 -2.14 26.13 3.95
N GLU A 118 -1.64 27.26 4.48
CA GLU A 118 -1.79 28.59 3.87
C GLU A 118 -0.75 28.87 2.77
N GLY A 119 0.29 28.05 2.66
CA GLY A 119 1.28 28.15 1.58
C GLY A 119 0.67 27.86 0.21
N GLU A 120 1.13 28.56 -0.83
CA GLU A 120 0.63 28.37 -2.21
C GLU A 120 0.83 26.93 -2.69
N GLN A 121 1.94 26.30 -2.31
CA GLN A 121 2.24 24.90 -2.61
C GLN A 121 1.29 23.89 -1.94
N MET A 122 0.70 24.25 -0.78
CA MET A 122 -0.24 23.39 -0.04
C MET A 122 -1.69 23.60 -0.47
N ARG A 123 -1.97 24.56 -1.37
CA ARG A 123 -3.32 24.85 -1.82
C ARG A 123 -4.04 23.60 -2.35
N PRO A 124 -3.44 22.73 -3.18
CA PRO A 124 -4.14 21.53 -3.66
C PRO A 124 -4.55 20.58 -2.53
N VAL A 125 -3.67 20.37 -1.55
CA VAL A 125 -3.95 19.56 -0.36
C VAL A 125 -5.07 20.17 0.48
N ARG A 126 -4.99 21.47 0.75
CA ARG A 126 -6.04 22.20 1.49
C ARG A 126 -7.39 22.10 0.79
N ASP A 127 -7.43 22.36 -0.52
CA ASP A 127 -8.66 22.33 -1.31
C ASP A 127 -9.25 20.89 -1.39
N LEU A 128 -8.40 19.85 -1.30
CA LEU A 128 -8.81 18.45 -1.18
C LEU A 128 -9.40 18.14 0.22
N LEU A 129 -8.72 18.53 1.29
CA LEU A 129 -9.14 18.31 2.68
C LEU A 129 -10.42 19.09 3.05
N GLN A 130 -10.74 20.17 2.34
CA GLN A 130 -12.03 20.85 2.48
C GLN A 130 -13.21 20.05 1.92
N LYS A 131 -12.95 19.14 0.98
CA LYS A 131 -13.98 18.33 0.30
C LYS A 131 -14.10 16.94 0.88
N ARG A 132 -13.02 16.42 1.47
CA ARG A 132 -12.87 15.03 1.86
C ARG A 132 -12.07 14.92 3.15
N SER A 133 -12.45 13.96 3.99
CA SER A 133 -11.74 13.69 5.23
C SER A 133 -10.66 12.65 4.99
N TYR A 134 -9.40 13.01 5.21
CA TYR A 134 -8.31 12.03 5.32
C TYR A 134 -8.37 11.43 6.73
N GLN A 135 -8.74 10.16 6.84
CA GLN A 135 -9.05 9.54 8.13
C GLN A 135 -8.72 8.06 8.15
N GLY A 136 -8.43 7.55 9.33
CA GLY A 136 -7.93 6.20 9.44
C GLY A 136 -7.49 5.83 10.83
N LYS A 137 -6.63 4.82 10.88
CA LYS A 137 -5.98 4.37 12.11
C LYS A 137 -4.59 3.83 11.80
N ARG A 138 -3.66 4.04 12.72
CA ARG A 138 -2.32 3.46 12.68
C ARG A 138 -2.15 2.38 13.75
N PHE A 139 -1.39 1.34 13.41
CA PHE A 139 -0.96 0.25 14.27
C PHE A 139 0.56 0.10 14.12
N ASP A 140 1.24 -0.20 15.23
CA ASP A 140 2.72 -0.24 15.28
C ASP A 140 3.34 -1.43 14.51
N GLY A 141 2.52 -2.34 14.01
CA GLY A 141 2.96 -3.50 13.22
C GLY A 141 1.92 -4.60 13.21
N ILE A 142 2.19 -5.66 12.44
CA ILE A 142 1.20 -6.71 12.15
C ILE A 142 0.71 -7.38 13.43
N ARG A 143 1.58 -7.60 14.43
CA ARG A 143 1.18 -8.19 15.72
C ARG A 143 0.25 -7.32 16.54
N ASP A 144 0.51 -6.02 16.61
CA ASP A 144 -0.40 -5.08 17.30
C ASP A 144 -1.76 -5.06 16.60
N PHE A 145 -1.75 -5.04 15.27
CA PHE A 145 -2.96 -5.14 14.47
C PHE A 145 -3.72 -6.46 14.71
N MET A 146 -3.03 -7.61 14.74
CA MET A 146 -3.63 -8.90 15.10
C MET A 146 -4.31 -8.86 16.47
N MET A 147 -3.62 -8.34 17.49
CA MET A 147 -4.17 -8.22 18.84
C MET A 147 -5.39 -7.30 18.91
N TYR A 148 -5.42 -6.25 18.08
CA TYR A 148 -6.59 -5.40 17.94
C TYR A 148 -7.77 -6.17 17.34
N MET A 149 -7.54 -6.92 16.25
CA MET A 149 -8.55 -7.70 15.54
C MET A 149 -9.10 -8.88 16.35
N ASP A 150 -8.32 -9.45 17.27
CA ASP A 150 -8.81 -10.47 18.21
C ASP A 150 -9.89 -9.92 19.16
N ARG A 151 -9.89 -8.60 19.40
CA ARG A 151 -10.79 -7.93 20.35
C ARG A 151 -11.90 -7.14 19.69
N HIS A 152 -11.76 -6.83 18.40
CA HIS A 152 -12.67 -5.98 17.66
C HIS A 152 -13.07 -6.64 16.36
N PRO A 153 -14.36 -6.63 16.00
CA PRO A 153 -14.79 -7.21 14.75
C PRO A 153 -14.31 -6.37 13.56
N VAL A 154 -14.10 -7.01 12.41
CA VAL A 154 -13.53 -6.39 11.19
C VAL A 154 -14.30 -5.14 10.71
N HIS A 155 -15.63 -5.15 10.84
CA HIS A 155 -16.46 -4.00 10.48
C HIS A 155 -16.19 -2.73 11.29
N SER A 156 -15.49 -2.84 12.44
CA SER A 156 -15.09 -1.66 13.22
C SER A 156 -14.08 -0.75 12.50
N LEU A 157 -13.45 -1.24 11.42
CA LEU A 157 -12.44 -0.53 10.64
C LEU A 157 -12.94 -0.14 9.23
N ARG A 158 -14.26 -0.01 9.04
CA ARG A 158 -14.89 0.23 7.71
C ARG A 158 -14.49 -0.81 6.66
N MET A 159 -14.21 -2.03 7.12
CA MET A 159 -14.05 -3.22 6.30
C MET A 159 -15.39 -3.96 6.32
N ASP A 160 -16.33 -3.51 5.51
CA ASP A 160 -17.69 -4.04 5.39
C ASP A 160 -18.10 -4.20 3.93
N ASP A 161 -19.18 -4.96 3.67
CA ASP A 161 -19.60 -5.34 2.31
C ASP A 161 -20.00 -4.13 1.42
N HIS A 162 -20.12 -2.94 1.98
CA HIS A 162 -20.50 -1.74 1.24
C HIS A 162 -19.31 -1.09 0.53
N HIS A 163 -18.10 -1.21 1.09
CA HIS A 163 -16.89 -0.60 0.56
C HIS A 163 -15.99 -1.64 -0.09
N SER A 164 -15.17 -1.22 -1.06
CA SER A 164 -14.07 -2.08 -1.49
C SER A 164 -12.92 -1.99 -0.50
N VAL A 165 -12.20 -3.09 -0.31
CA VAL A 165 -11.06 -3.17 0.61
C VAL A 165 -9.82 -3.65 -0.16
N ILE A 166 -8.74 -2.90 -0.02
CA ILE A 166 -7.45 -3.16 -0.63
C ILE A 166 -6.47 -3.58 0.45
N LEU A 167 -5.71 -4.66 0.21
CA LEU A 167 -4.47 -4.91 0.93
C LEU A 167 -3.31 -4.38 0.10
N ASP A 168 -2.55 -3.46 0.65
CA ASP A 168 -1.30 -2.99 0.10
C ASP A 168 -0.16 -3.42 1.02
N LEU A 169 0.81 -4.15 0.48
CA LEU A 169 1.86 -4.81 1.25
C LEU A 169 3.22 -4.54 0.63
N ASP A 170 4.10 -3.83 1.32
CA ASP A 170 5.53 -3.91 1.04
C ASP A 170 6.13 -5.09 1.81
N LEU A 171 6.92 -5.90 1.13
CA LEU A 171 7.59 -7.04 1.74
C LEU A 171 8.70 -6.62 2.72
N ASP A 172 9.19 -5.39 2.64
CA ASP A 172 10.22 -4.88 3.56
C ASP A 172 9.75 -4.75 5.01
N VAL A 173 8.43 -4.81 5.28
CA VAL A 173 7.84 -4.89 6.64
C VAL A 173 8.42 -6.06 7.45
N PHE A 174 8.95 -7.08 6.78
CA PHE A 174 9.58 -8.24 7.40
C PHE A 174 11.08 -8.08 7.67
N LYS A 175 11.67 -6.92 7.35
CA LYS A 175 13.03 -6.57 7.76
C LYS A 175 13.07 -6.32 9.26
N LEU A 176 14.08 -6.88 9.93
CA LEU A 176 14.20 -6.81 11.38
C LEU A 176 14.51 -5.39 11.87
N HIS A 177 15.34 -4.67 11.12
CA HIS A 177 15.78 -3.31 11.41
C HIS A 177 15.57 -2.44 10.15
N PRO A 178 14.35 -1.95 9.90
CA PRO A 178 14.03 -1.24 8.67
C PRO A 178 14.93 -0.01 8.46
N ASP A 179 15.25 0.74 9.51
CA ASP A 179 16.13 1.92 9.48
C ASP A 179 17.61 1.63 9.21
N ASP A 180 18.06 0.38 9.33
CA ASP A 180 19.46 -0.01 9.13
C ASP A 180 19.64 -0.64 7.74
N PHE A 181 20.03 0.14 6.75
CA PHE A 181 20.26 -0.33 5.38
C PHE A 181 21.35 -1.41 5.27
N ASP A 182 22.27 -1.49 6.23
CA ASP A 182 23.36 -2.46 6.22
C ASP A 182 22.99 -3.79 6.90
N ASP A 183 21.88 -3.83 7.65
CA ASP A 183 21.38 -5.06 8.25
C ASP A 183 20.49 -5.87 7.27
N PRO A 184 20.93 -7.05 6.82
CA PRO A 184 20.11 -7.95 6.02
C PRO A 184 19.17 -8.80 6.88
N GLY A 185 19.03 -8.51 8.18
CA GLY A 185 18.19 -9.25 9.10
C GLY A 185 16.72 -9.27 8.66
N LEU A 186 16.15 -10.46 8.56
CA LEU A 186 14.72 -10.66 8.43
C LEU A 186 14.15 -11.21 9.74
N VAL A 187 12.88 -10.93 10.00
CA VAL A 187 12.13 -11.69 11.00
C VAL A 187 12.08 -13.18 10.62
N SER A 188 11.85 -14.05 11.61
CA SER A 188 11.89 -15.50 11.35
C SER A 188 10.86 -15.93 10.30
N GLU A 189 11.18 -16.92 9.46
CA GLU A 189 10.25 -17.44 8.44
C GLU A 189 8.91 -17.90 9.05
N THR A 190 8.93 -18.46 10.26
CA THR A 190 7.71 -18.83 10.99
C THR A 190 6.81 -17.62 11.22
N GLN A 191 7.39 -16.51 11.69
CA GLN A 191 6.66 -15.26 11.92
C GLN A 191 6.14 -14.68 10.60
N ILE A 192 6.98 -14.62 9.55
CA ILE A 192 6.58 -14.12 8.22
C ILE A 192 5.34 -14.89 7.72
N ARG A 193 5.37 -16.22 7.80
CA ARG A 193 4.25 -17.06 7.36
C ARG A 193 2.99 -16.89 8.21
N GLU A 194 3.14 -16.70 9.52
CA GLU A 194 2.02 -16.48 10.43
C GLU A 194 1.32 -15.16 10.11
N GLU A 195 2.09 -14.08 9.98
CA GLU A 195 1.61 -12.73 9.69
C GLU A 195 0.99 -12.63 8.30
N LEU A 196 1.60 -13.21 7.26
CA LEU A 196 1.01 -13.28 5.92
C LEU A 196 -0.28 -14.10 5.88
N ARG A 197 -0.37 -15.21 6.64
CA ARG A 197 -1.61 -16.01 6.72
C ARG A 197 -2.72 -15.23 7.39
N PHE A 198 -2.41 -14.50 8.46
CA PHE A 198 -3.35 -13.61 9.11
C PHE A 198 -3.87 -12.57 8.11
N LEU A 199 -2.98 -11.83 7.44
CA LEU A 199 -3.38 -10.82 6.46
C LEU A 199 -4.27 -11.40 5.36
N ARG A 200 -3.89 -12.55 4.78
CA ARG A 200 -4.69 -13.25 3.75
C ARG A 200 -6.09 -13.61 4.25
N GLN A 201 -6.22 -14.07 5.49
CA GLN A 201 -7.48 -14.57 6.05
C GLN A 201 -8.35 -13.48 6.67
N LEU A 202 -7.80 -12.30 6.91
CA LEU A 202 -8.45 -11.20 7.60
C LEU A 202 -9.72 -10.71 6.90
N TYR A 203 -9.67 -10.58 5.57
CA TYR A 203 -10.77 -10.04 4.79
C TYR A 203 -10.75 -10.54 3.33
N PRO A 204 -11.91 -10.69 2.67
CA PRO A 204 -11.96 -10.93 1.23
C PRO A 204 -11.65 -9.65 0.44
N TYR A 205 -10.37 -9.33 0.28
CA TYR A 205 -9.94 -8.14 -0.46
C TYR A 205 -10.43 -8.15 -1.91
N ASP A 206 -10.86 -6.98 -2.39
CA ASP A 206 -11.19 -6.77 -3.82
C ASP A 206 -9.92 -6.69 -4.68
N MET A 207 -8.80 -6.26 -4.07
CA MET A 207 -7.51 -6.11 -4.71
C MET A 207 -6.38 -6.24 -3.69
N ILE A 208 -5.27 -6.84 -4.13
CA ILE A 208 -4.02 -6.90 -3.35
C ILE A 208 -2.91 -6.28 -4.20
N THR A 209 -2.19 -5.30 -3.66
CA THR A 209 -0.97 -4.74 -4.24
C THR A 209 0.23 -5.12 -3.40
N VAL A 210 1.33 -5.52 -4.04
CA VAL A 210 2.54 -5.98 -3.37
C VAL A 210 3.77 -5.31 -3.96
N ALA A 211 4.53 -4.61 -3.14
CA ALA A 211 5.83 -4.07 -3.48
C ALA A 211 6.94 -5.05 -3.08
N LEU A 212 7.91 -5.27 -3.98
CA LEU A 212 9.06 -6.14 -3.72
C LEU A 212 10.21 -5.40 -3.02
N SER A 213 10.40 -4.13 -3.36
CA SER A 213 11.36 -3.21 -2.75
C SER A 213 12.71 -3.84 -2.36
N PRO A 214 13.49 -4.42 -3.30
CA PRO A 214 14.63 -5.27 -2.93
C PRO A 214 15.73 -4.55 -2.13
N ALA A 215 15.89 -3.24 -2.32
CA ALA A 215 16.84 -2.45 -1.55
C ALA A 215 16.43 -2.35 -0.07
N PHE A 216 15.13 -2.23 0.20
CA PHE A 216 14.58 -2.11 1.55
C PHE A 216 14.44 -3.47 2.24
N CYS A 217 14.34 -4.57 1.50
CA CYS A 217 14.39 -5.94 2.04
C CYS A 217 15.79 -6.39 2.55
N GLY A 218 16.83 -5.56 2.44
CA GLY A 218 18.22 -6.00 2.69
C GLY A 218 18.87 -6.73 1.51
N GLY A 219 18.36 -6.49 0.30
CA GLY A 219 18.94 -6.97 -0.97
C GLY A 219 18.09 -8.00 -1.72
N ASP A 220 18.51 -8.27 -2.97
CA ASP A 220 17.80 -9.17 -3.91
C ASP A 220 17.53 -10.57 -3.35
N LEU A 221 18.45 -11.12 -2.53
CA LEU A 221 18.31 -12.46 -1.96
C LEU A 221 17.16 -12.52 -0.94
N ASN A 222 17.11 -11.59 -0.01
CA ASN A 222 16.07 -11.51 1.01
C ASN A 222 14.71 -11.26 0.39
N CYS A 223 14.63 -10.30 -0.53
CA CYS A 223 13.43 -10.04 -1.31
C CYS A 223 12.94 -11.32 -2.02
N SER A 224 13.85 -12.14 -2.55
CA SER A 224 13.48 -13.40 -3.24
C SER A 224 12.89 -14.43 -2.27
N ILE A 225 13.42 -14.49 -1.05
CA ILE A 225 12.91 -15.36 0.01
C ILE A 225 11.51 -14.91 0.42
N LEU A 226 11.33 -13.62 0.68
CA LEU A 226 10.04 -13.01 1.05
C LEU A 226 8.99 -13.21 -0.04
N TYR A 227 9.35 -12.92 -1.30
CA TYR A 227 8.47 -13.08 -2.45
C TYR A 227 8.01 -14.55 -2.61
N ARG A 228 8.93 -15.51 -2.47
CA ARG A 228 8.57 -16.93 -2.49
C ARG A 228 7.58 -17.29 -1.38
N ILE A 229 7.86 -16.85 -0.15
CA ILE A 229 6.97 -17.12 0.99
C ILE A 229 5.59 -16.51 0.76
N PHE A 230 5.53 -15.27 0.25
CA PHE A 230 4.29 -14.60 -0.15
C PHE A 230 3.49 -15.43 -1.16
N LEU A 231 4.11 -15.83 -2.28
CA LEU A 231 3.44 -16.63 -3.30
C LEU A 231 2.90 -17.96 -2.72
N GLU A 232 3.68 -18.63 -1.88
CA GLU A 232 3.25 -19.87 -1.22
C GLU A 232 2.07 -19.65 -0.27
N VAL A 233 2.09 -18.60 0.56
CA VAL A 233 1.03 -18.32 1.53
C VAL A 233 -0.25 -17.84 0.84
N PHE A 234 -0.14 -17.05 -0.21
CA PHE A 234 -1.27 -16.56 -1.02
C PHE A 234 -1.71 -17.55 -2.11
N GLU A 235 -1.08 -18.74 -2.19
CA GLU A 235 -1.41 -19.81 -3.14
C GLU A 235 -1.37 -19.34 -4.61
N LEU A 236 -0.35 -18.53 -4.92
CA LEU A 236 -0.14 -17.96 -6.24
C LEU A 236 0.89 -18.79 -7.03
N GLU A 237 0.44 -19.40 -8.12
CA GLU A 237 1.30 -20.16 -9.02
C GLU A 237 1.98 -19.23 -10.02
N SER A 238 3.32 -19.09 -9.95
CA SER A 238 4.08 -18.16 -10.80
C SER A 238 3.84 -18.32 -12.31
N SER A 239 3.45 -19.52 -12.78
CA SER A 239 3.07 -19.79 -14.17
C SER A 239 1.77 -19.10 -14.61
N LYS A 240 0.93 -18.64 -13.68
CA LYS A 240 -0.31 -17.89 -13.92
C LYS A 240 -0.11 -16.38 -13.90
N ALA A 241 1.08 -15.91 -13.53
CA ALA A 241 1.39 -14.49 -13.53
C ALA A 241 1.47 -13.97 -14.98
N ILE A 242 0.88 -12.80 -15.23
CA ILE A 242 1.00 -12.09 -16.50
C ILE A 242 1.61 -10.72 -16.27
N VAL A 243 2.32 -10.19 -17.27
CA VAL A 243 2.77 -8.79 -17.25
C VAL A 243 1.57 -7.87 -17.45
N TRP A 244 1.56 -6.74 -16.76
CA TRP A 244 0.54 -5.70 -16.89
C TRP A 244 1.17 -4.31 -17.07
#